data_AF-A0A1A8KAZ6-F1
#
_entry.id   AF-A0A1A8KAZ6-F1
#
_cell.length_a   1.000
_cell.length_b   1.000
_cell.length_c   1.000
_cell.angle_alpha   90.00
_cell.angle_beta   90.00
_cell.angle_gamma   90.00
#
_symmetry.space_group_name_H-M   'P 1'
#
loop_
_entity.id
_entity.type
_entity.pdbx_description
1 polymer ?
#
loop_
_entity_poly.entity_id
_entity_poly.type
_entity_poly.pdbx_seq_one_letter_code
_entity_poly.pdbx_strand_id
1 'polypeptide(L)'
;KDVSFLDSVTLQVAGSGKQIHLIQGGRVLLNNSSMVLSSLVQLVNGVELSKDNTGVTAKVSLSNFTTSVFFDGYTAQIRVQGPSGSSLQGLCGNSSRPLSGLRLSEHSSTSCETQYSDTSDSTINCTMVTERCNLLKKAPFSSCNIDPEPYIKACSDTLCRYPAVDGLP
;
A
#
# COMPACT_ATOMS: atom_id res chain seq x y z
N LYS A 1 21.03 5.16 0.74
CA LYS A 1 20.07 4.20 1.35
C LYS A 1 18.91 4.05 0.40
N ASP A 2 18.40 2.85 0.20
CA ASP A 2 17.34 2.60 -0.78
C ASP A 2 15.96 2.70 -0.13
N VAL A 3 15.05 3.39 -0.80
CA VAL A 3 13.65 3.43 -0.38
C VAL A 3 13.02 2.06 -0.66
N SER A 4 12.32 1.51 0.32
CA SER A 4 11.57 0.28 0.14
C SER A 4 10.25 0.57 -0.57
N PHE A 5 10.05 -0.06 -1.73
CA PHE A 5 8.79 -0.03 -2.47
C PHE A 5 8.04 -1.35 -2.33
N LEU A 6 6.72 -1.31 -2.48
CA LEU A 6 5.94 -2.53 -2.60
C LEU A 6 6.26 -3.19 -3.95
N ASP A 7 6.76 -4.42 -3.91
CA ASP A 7 7.09 -5.18 -5.13
C ASP A 7 5.82 -5.74 -5.80
N SER A 8 4.95 -6.35 -4.99
CA SER A 8 3.76 -7.03 -5.49
C SER A 8 2.66 -7.17 -4.44
N VAL A 9 1.44 -7.43 -4.92
CA VAL A 9 0.27 -7.77 -4.11
C VAL A 9 -0.24 -9.14 -4.52
N THR A 10 -0.38 -10.06 -3.57
CA THR A 10 -1.00 -11.37 -3.83
C THR A 10 -2.37 -11.41 -3.18
N LEU A 11 -3.40 -11.67 -3.99
CA LEU A 11 -4.78 -11.84 -3.57
C LEU A 11 -5.13 -13.33 -3.59
N GLN A 12 -5.60 -13.84 -2.45
CA GLN A 12 -6.04 -15.23 -2.31
C GLN A 12 -7.43 -15.24 -1.66
N VAL A 13 -8.43 -15.64 -2.44
CA VAL A 13 -9.81 -15.81 -1.93
C VAL A 13 -9.95 -17.23 -1.39
N ALA A 14 -10.39 -17.36 -0.13
CA ALA A 14 -10.58 -18.64 0.52
C ALA A 14 -11.46 -19.60 -0.31
N GLY A 15 -11.07 -20.87 -0.38
CA GLY A 15 -11.78 -21.90 -1.16
C GLY A 15 -11.53 -21.89 -2.67
N SER A 16 -10.90 -20.85 -3.24
CA SER A 16 -10.58 -20.83 -4.67
C SER A 16 -9.34 -21.64 -5.04
N GLY A 17 -8.40 -21.81 -4.10
CA GLY A 17 -7.09 -22.44 -4.34
C GLY A 17 -6.21 -21.70 -5.36
N LYS A 18 -6.65 -20.54 -5.85
CA LYS A 18 -5.98 -19.76 -6.91
C LYS A 18 -5.50 -18.43 -6.36
N GLN A 19 -4.40 -17.94 -6.90
CA GLN A 19 -3.79 -16.67 -6.52
C GLN A 19 -3.78 -15.71 -7.71
N ILE A 20 -4.10 -14.46 -7.42
CA ILE A 20 -3.98 -13.34 -8.36
C ILE A 20 -2.84 -12.47 -7.86
N HIS A 21 -1.79 -12.33 -8.67
CA HIS A 21 -0.64 -11.48 -8.36
C HIS A 21 -0.73 -10.19 -9.17
N LEU A 22 -0.68 -9.06 -8.47
CA LEU A 22 -0.52 -7.74 -9.05
C LEU A 22 0.95 -7.39 -8.91
N ILE A 23 1.64 -7.15 -10.01
CA ILE A 23 3.08 -6.84 -10.03
C ILE A 23 3.33 -5.53 -10.77
N GLN A 24 4.50 -4.95 -10.54
CA GLN A 24 4.96 -3.73 -11.18
C GLN A 24 4.74 -3.70 -12.71
N GLY A 25 4.39 -2.51 -13.21
CA GLY A 25 3.96 -2.29 -14.60
C GLY A 25 2.47 -2.58 -14.84
N GLY A 26 1.67 -2.72 -13.78
CA GLY A 26 0.25 -3.06 -13.84
C GLY A 26 0.00 -4.43 -14.49
N ARG A 27 0.95 -5.35 -14.37
CA ARG A 27 0.81 -6.71 -14.89
C ARG A 27 0.07 -7.55 -13.86
N VAL A 28 -0.82 -8.40 -14.35
CA VAL A 28 -1.61 -9.30 -13.51
C VAL A 28 -1.33 -10.73 -13.92
N LEU A 29 -0.99 -11.57 -12.93
CA LEU A 29 -0.78 -12.99 -13.11
C LEU A 29 -1.88 -13.75 -12.39
N LEU A 30 -2.55 -14.67 -13.09
CA LEU A 30 -3.42 -15.67 -12.49
C LEU A 30 -2.70 -17.02 -12.53
N ASN A 31 -2.38 -17.59 -11.37
CA ASN A 31 -1.60 -18.84 -11.28
C ASN A 31 -0.33 -18.81 -12.18
N ASN A 32 0.46 -17.73 -12.06
CA ASN A 32 1.65 -17.43 -12.88
C ASN A 32 1.43 -17.21 -14.38
N SER A 33 0.18 -17.24 -14.87
CA SER A 33 -0.13 -16.93 -16.27
C SER A 33 -0.55 -15.47 -16.42
N SER A 34 0.05 -14.75 -17.37
CA SER A 34 -0.27 -13.34 -17.59
C SER A 34 -1.69 -13.15 -18.11
N MET A 35 -2.37 -12.13 -17.59
CA MET A 35 -3.72 -11.74 -17.97
C MET A 35 -3.75 -10.32 -18.54
N VAL A 36 -4.50 -10.14 -19.62
CA VAL A 36 -4.74 -8.84 -20.23
C VAL A 36 -6.01 -8.25 -19.63
N LEU A 37 -5.86 -7.19 -18.84
CA LEU A 37 -6.97 -6.42 -18.29
C LEU A 37 -7.23 -5.17 -19.13
N SER A 38 -8.47 -4.70 -19.07
CA SER A 38 -8.92 -3.43 -19.61
C SER A 38 -9.59 -2.59 -18.51
N SER A 39 -10.04 -1.39 -18.85
CA SER A 39 -10.79 -0.52 -17.92
C SER A 39 -12.15 -1.08 -17.55
N LEU A 40 -12.68 -2.04 -18.33
CA LEU A 40 -13.91 -2.73 -18.03
C LEU A 40 -13.67 -3.81 -16.97
N VAL A 41 -14.62 -3.95 -16.05
CA VAL A 41 -14.58 -4.95 -15.00
C VAL A 41 -14.70 -6.36 -15.61
N GLN A 42 -13.78 -7.24 -15.22
CA GLN A 42 -13.74 -8.64 -15.59
C GLN A 42 -13.84 -9.49 -14.32
N LEU A 43 -14.77 -10.44 -14.28
CA LEU A 43 -14.93 -11.33 -13.14
C LEU A 43 -14.05 -12.58 -13.31
N VAL A 44 -13.05 -12.73 -12.44
CA VAL A 44 -12.07 -13.82 -12.48
C VAL A 44 -12.02 -14.50 -11.12
N ASN A 45 -12.43 -15.77 -11.05
CA ASN A 45 -12.47 -16.55 -9.80
C ASN A 45 -13.15 -15.82 -8.63
N GLY A 46 -14.26 -15.12 -8.90
CA GLY A 46 -15.00 -14.35 -7.87
C GLY A 46 -14.37 -13.01 -7.51
N VAL A 47 -13.33 -12.57 -8.21
CA VAL A 47 -12.71 -11.25 -8.06
C VAL A 47 -13.01 -10.40 -9.28
N GLU A 48 -13.61 -9.24 -9.07
CA GLU A 48 -13.79 -8.19 -10.07
C GLU A 48 -12.45 -7.49 -10.29
N LEU A 49 -11.87 -7.60 -11.49
CA LEU A 49 -10.61 -7.00 -11.88
C LEU A 49 -10.83 -5.94 -12.95
N SER A 50 -10.16 -4.80 -12.83
CA SER A 50 -10.09 -3.77 -13.87
C SER A 50 -8.74 -3.08 -13.82
N LYS A 51 -8.32 -2.52 -14.95
CA LYS A 51 -7.05 -1.80 -15.08
C LYS A 51 -7.25 -0.54 -15.90
N ASP A 52 -6.75 0.57 -15.38
CA ASP A 52 -6.65 1.83 -16.12
C ASP A 52 -5.19 2.31 -16.16
N ASN A 53 -4.99 3.58 -16.53
CA ASN A 53 -3.68 4.22 -16.58
C ASN A 53 -3.10 4.54 -15.19
N THR A 54 -3.90 4.43 -14.12
CA THR A 54 -3.49 4.71 -12.74
C THR A 54 -3.12 3.44 -11.98
N GLY A 55 -3.69 2.30 -12.34
CA GLY A 55 -3.36 1.05 -11.67
C GLY A 55 -4.33 -0.09 -11.95
N VAL A 56 -4.25 -1.11 -11.11
CA VAL A 56 -5.15 -2.26 -11.11
C VAL A 56 -6.06 -2.17 -9.89
N THR A 57 -7.36 -2.27 -10.13
CA THR A 57 -8.36 -2.42 -9.08
C THR A 57 -8.86 -3.86 -9.03
N ALA A 58 -8.77 -4.48 -7.86
CA ALA A 58 -9.32 -5.78 -7.55
C ALA A 58 -10.38 -5.65 -6.46
N LYS A 59 -11.58 -6.13 -6.72
CA LYS A 59 -12.71 -6.05 -5.79
C LYS A 59 -13.30 -7.42 -5.57
N VAL A 60 -13.58 -7.74 -4.32
CA VAL A 60 -14.19 -9.01 -3.91
C VAL A 60 -15.32 -8.71 -2.93
N SER A 61 -16.45 -9.36 -3.15
CA SER A 61 -17.62 -9.28 -2.27
C SER A 61 -17.84 -10.64 -1.64
N LEU A 62 -17.66 -10.75 -0.32
CA LEU A 62 -17.84 -11.98 0.44
C LEU A 62 -18.82 -11.74 1.57
N SER A 63 -19.95 -12.44 1.54
CA SER A 63 -21.04 -12.30 2.52
C SER A 63 -21.44 -10.83 2.68
N ASN A 64 -21.15 -10.21 3.84
CA ASN A 64 -21.51 -8.83 4.17
C ASN A 64 -20.35 -7.85 4.01
N PHE A 65 -19.23 -8.27 3.41
CA PHE A 65 -18.05 -7.43 3.20
C PHE A 65 -17.78 -7.23 1.72
N THR A 66 -17.40 -6.01 1.38
CA THR A 66 -16.79 -5.68 0.10
C THR A 66 -15.38 -5.17 0.36
N THR A 67 -14.40 -5.88 -0.16
CA THR A 67 -12.98 -5.48 -0.11
C THR A 67 -12.55 -5.03 -1.50
N SER A 68 -11.94 -3.85 -1.57
CA SER A 68 -11.34 -3.29 -2.78
C SER A 68 -9.86 -3.07 -2.52
N VAL A 69 -9.01 -3.52 -3.44
CA VAL A 69 -7.57 -3.30 -3.44
C VAL A 69 -7.23 -2.54 -4.70
N PHE A 70 -6.58 -1.39 -4.55
CA PHE A 70 -6.01 -0.63 -5.65
C PHE A 70 -4.49 -0.70 -5.57
N PHE A 71 -3.83 -1.05 -6.67
CA PHE A 71 -2.38 -1.14 -6.77
C PHE A 71 -1.90 -0.35 -7.99
N ASP A 72 -1.10 0.69 -7.74
CA ASP A 72 -0.56 1.58 -8.79
C ASP A 72 0.79 1.09 -9.36
N GLY A 73 1.34 0.01 -8.81
CA GLY A 73 2.67 -0.51 -9.13
C GLY A 73 3.67 -0.37 -7.99
N TYR A 74 3.44 0.55 -7.05
CA TYR A 74 4.39 0.85 -5.96
C TYR A 74 3.72 0.97 -4.60
N THR A 75 2.41 1.23 -4.57
CA THR A 75 1.59 1.35 -3.37
C THR A 75 0.32 0.52 -3.51
N ALA A 76 -0.18 0.00 -2.40
CA ALA A 76 -1.45 -0.69 -2.34
C ALA A 76 -2.38 -0.01 -1.32
N GLN A 77 -3.60 0.28 -1.77
CA GLN A 77 -4.65 0.83 -0.92
C GLN A 77 -5.75 -0.22 -0.77
N ILE A 78 -6.07 -0.58 0.47
CA ILE A 78 -7.07 -1.58 0.80
C ILE A 78 -8.25 -0.89 1.47
N ARG A 79 -9.43 -1.00 0.87
CA ARG A 79 -10.69 -0.50 1.42
C ARG A 79 -11.60 -1.68 1.72
N VAL A 80 -12.00 -1.82 2.98
CA VAL A 80 -12.99 -2.81 3.42
C VAL A 80 -14.27 -2.08 3.84
N GLN A 81 -15.39 -2.50 3.29
CA GLN A 81 -16.72 -2.02 3.68
C GLN A 81 -17.52 -3.19 4.23
N GLY A 82 -18.15 -3.01 5.38
CA GLY A 82 -18.98 -4.03 6.04
C GLY A 82 -19.43 -3.57 7.42
N PRO A 83 -20.11 -4.43 8.19
CA PRO A 83 -20.61 -4.08 9.52
C PRO A 83 -19.48 -3.73 10.50
N SER A 84 -19.71 -2.69 11.29
CA SER A 84 -18.79 -2.20 12.33
C SER A 84 -18.46 -3.29 13.37
N GLY A 85 -17.21 -3.33 13.84
CA GLY A 85 -16.77 -4.26 14.89
C GLY A 85 -16.23 -5.60 14.40
N SER A 86 -16.20 -5.82 13.09
CA SER A 86 -15.64 -7.02 12.47
C SER A 86 -14.11 -7.03 12.58
N SER A 87 -13.53 -8.08 13.15
CA SER A 87 -12.08 -8.16 13.41
C SER A 87 -11.30 -8.53 12.14
N LEU A 88 -10.79 -7.52 11.44
CA LEU A 88 -9.73 -7.72 10.46
C LEU A 88 -8.42 -8.05 11.19
N GLN A 89 -7.72 -9.07 10.72
CA GLN A 89 -6.40 -9.46 11.22
C GLN A 89 -5.33 -9.08 10.19
N GLY A 90 -4.13 -8.75 10.68
CA GLY A 90 -3.00 -8.36 9.85
C GLY A 90 -2.54 -6.92 10.09
N LEU A 91 -1.66 -6.44 9.22
CA LEU A 91 -0.96 -5.16 9.39
C LEU A 91 -1.86 -3.92 9.22
N CYS A 92 -2.97 -4.04 8.50
CA CYS A 92 -3.97 -2.98 8.35
C CYS A 92 -4.98 -2.94 9.52
N GLY A 93 -4.67 -3.62 10.63
CA GLY A 93 -5.48 -3.64 11.85
C GLY A 93 -5.18 -2.46 12.79
N ASN A 94 -5.56 -2.61 14.06
CA ASN A 94 -5.32 -1.59 15.08
C ASN A 94 -3.80 -1.38 15.30
N SER A 95 -3.31 -0.19 14.97
CA SER A 95 -1.91 0.23 15.08
C SER A 95 -1.38 0.31 16.52
N SER A 96 -2.26 0.29 17.53
CA SER A 96 -1.86 0.19 18.94
C SER A 96 -1.38 -1.21 19.34
N ARG A 97 -1.57 -2.23 18.49
CA ARG A 97 -1.10 -3.59 18.76
C ARG A 97 0.38 -3.75 18.34
N PRO A 98 1.18 -4.52 19.10
CA PRO A 98 2.56 -4.79 18.71
C PRO A 98 2.60 -5.59 17.40
N LEU A 99 3.60 -5.30 16.56
CA LEU A 99 3.77 -5.95 15.25
C LEU A 99 3.82 -7.49 15.36
N SER A 100 4.43 -8.02 16.41
CA SER A 100 4.48 -9.46 16.70
C SER A 100 3.09 -10.10 16.85
N GLY A 101 2.11 -9.35 17.32
CA GLY A 101 0.71 -9.80 17.45
C GLY A 101 -0.16 -9.54 16.21
N LEU A 102 0.41 -8.91 15.16
CA LEU A 102 -0.24 -8.66 13.87
C LEU A 102 0.32 -9.53 12.74
N ARG A 103 1.54 -10.06 12.90
CA ARG A 103 2.17 -10.96 11.94
C ARG A 103 1.44 -12.30 11.90
N LEU A 104 1.12 -12.73 10.68
CA LEU A 104 0.62 -14.08 10.42
C LEU A 104 1.82 -14.98 10.12
N SER A 105 1.99 -16.03 10.92
CA SER A 105 3.10 -16.98 10.79
C SER A 105 3.14 -17.67 9.42
N GLU A 106 1.98 -17.92 8.81
CA GLU A 106 1.84 -18.56 7.50
C GLU A 106 2.40 -17.72 6.34
N HIS A 107 2.51 -16.40 6.52
CA HIS A 107 2.96 -15.46 5.49
C HIS A 107 4.25 -14.71 5.89
N SER A 108 4.89 -15.13 6.98
CA SER A 108 6.14 -14.55 7.46
C SER A 108 7.27 -15.56 7.24
N SER A 109 8.17 -15.29 6.29
CA SER A 109 9.35 -16.16 6.10
C SER A 109 10.26 -16.07 7.33
N THR A 110 10.70 -17.21 7.84
CA THR A 110 11.68 -17.30 8.94
C THR A 110 13.08 -16.85 8.51
N SER A 111 13.34 -16.74 7.19
CA SER A 111 14.61 -16.31 6.63
C SER A 111 14.74 -14.80 6.47
N CYS A 112 13.68 -14.03 6.67
CA CYS A 112 13.75 -12.57 6.58
C CYS A 112 14.42 -12.00 7.84
N GLU A 113 15.49 -11.22 7.65
CA GLU A 113 16.13 -10.49 8.75
C GLU A 113 15.20 -9.44 9.36
N THR A 114 15.45 -9.12 10.63
CA THR A 114 14.73 -8.04 11.32
C THR A 114 15.01 -6.71 10.63
N GLN A 115 13.96 -5.94 10.36
CA GLN A 115 14.08 -4.64 9.70
C GLN A 115 14.99 -3.71 10.52
N TYR A 116 16.06 -3.21 9.91
CA TYR A 116 16.94 -2.23 10.55
C TYR A 116 16.23 -0.88 10.64
N SER A 117 16.31 -0.22 11.81
CA SER A 117 15.79 1.13 11.96
C SER A 117 16.73 2.12 11.29
N ASP A 118 16.36 2.59 10.10
CA ASP A 118 17.12 3.63 9.44
C ASP A 118 17.08 4.94 10.23
N THR A 119 18.25 5.38 10.69
CA THR A 119 18.45 6.72 11.25
C THR A 119 18.41 7.77 10.14
N SER A 120 18.08 9.01 10.53
CA SER A 120 18.18 10.19 9.66
C SER A 120 19.59 10.33 9.09
N ASP A 121 19.67 10.72 7.83
CA ASP A 121 20.94 11.02 7.19
C ASP A 121 21.44 12.39 7.65
N SER A 122 22.62 12.42 8.28
CA SER A 122 23.20 13.65 8.83
C SER A 122 23.60 14.67 7.77
N THR A 123 23.66 14.26 6.49
CA THR A 123 23.94 15.15 5.36
C THR A 123 22.71 15.92 4.88
N ILE A 124 21.50 15.54 5.33
CA ILE A 124 20.23 16.16 4.92
C ILE A 124 19.83 17.25 5.92
N ASN A 125 19.50 18.44 5.39
CA ASN A 125 18.89 19.50 6.19
C ASN A 125 17.40 19.19 6.46
N CYS A 126 17.14 18.45 7.54
CA CYS A 126 15.79 18.06 7.96
C CYS A 126 14.85 19.23 8.27
N THR A 127 15.40 20.39 8.65
CA THR A 127 14.60 21.61 8.86
C THR A 127 14.00 22.08 7.54
N MET A 128 14.81 22.15 6.49
CA MET A 128 14.36 22.54 5.15
C MET A 128 13.35 21.52 4.57
N VAL A 129 13.59 20.22 4.78
CA VAL A 129 12.64 19.17 4.42
C VAL A 129 11.29 19.38 5.10
N THR A 130 11.30 19.68 6.40
CA THR A 130 10.08 19.92 7.17
C THR A 130 9.31 21.14 6.68
N GLU A 131 10.00 22.22 6.31
CA GLU A 131 9.38 23.39 5.69
C GLU A 131 8.72 23.04 4.34
N ARG A 132 9.38 22.22 3.50
CA ARG A 132 8.81 21.73 2.24
C ARG A 132 7.58 20.86 2.47
N CYS A 133 7.63 19.93 3.42
CA CYS A 133 6.48 19.06 3.74
C CYS A 133 5.28 19.85 4.30
N ASN A 134 5.51 20.97 4.99
CA ASN A 134 4.44 21.86 5.46
C ASN A 134 3.65 22.56 4.33
N LEU A 135 4.08 22.45 3.06
CA LEU A 135 3.25 22.88 1.92
C LEU A 135 1.91 22.15 1.87
N LEU A 136 1.79 20.95 2.45
CA LEU A 136 0.51 20.23 2.58
C LEU A 136 -0.55 20.98 3.42
N LYS A 137 -0.15 22.00 4.18
CA LYS A 137 -1.07 22.89 4.92
C LYS A 137 -1.60 24.06 4.08
N LYS A 138 -1.06 24.27 2.89
CA LYS A 138 -1.37 25.41 2.02
C LYS A 138 -2.28 24.97 0.87
N ALA A 139 -2.89 25.95 0.18
CA ALA A 139 -3.66 25.67 -1.02
C ALA A 139 -2.75 25.08 -2.13
N PRO A 140 -3.25 24.13 -2.96
CA PRO A 140 -4.61 23.63 -2.98
C PRO A 140 -4.91 22.53 -1.94
N PHE A 141 -3.90 21.98 -1.26
CA PHE A 141 -4.08 20.85 -0.33
C PHE A 141 -5.00 21.19 0.85
N SER A 142 -4.99 22.44 1.31
CA SER A 142 -5.86 22.92 2.39
C SER A 142 -7.36 22.90 2.05
N SER A 143 -7.76 22.69 0.78
CA SER A 143 -9.18 22.51 0.44
C SER A 143 -9.71 21.13 0.79
N CYS A 144 -8.83 20.16 1.05
CA CYS A 144 -9.22 18.82 1.46
C CYS A 144 -9.55 18.81 2.96
N ASN A 145 -10.69 18.24 3.34
CA ASN A 145 -11.07 18.07 4.76
C ASN A 145 -10.39 16.81 5.36
N ILE A 146 -9.06 16.77 5.29
CA ILE A 146 -8.21 15.69 5.80
C ILE A 146 -7.14 16.33 6.68
N ASP A 147 -6.89 15.76 7.85
CA ASP A 147 -5.79 16.20 8.71
C ASP A 147 -4.43 15.96 8.00
N PRO A 148 -3.65 17.00 7.69
CA PRO A 148 -2.39 16.85 6.98
C PRO A 148 -1.24 16.35 7.88
N GLU A 149 -1.36 16.41 9.21
CA GLU A 149 -0.25 16.12 10.13
C GLU A 149 0.37 14.72 9.96
N PRO A 150 -0.40 13.62 9.83
CA PRO A 150 0.18 12.29 9.60
C PRO A 150 1.01 12.23 8.30
N TYR A 151 0.56 12.95 7.25
CA TYR A 151 1.23 12.98 5.95
C TYR A 151 2.49 13.84 5.99
N ILE A 152 2.46 14.97 6.70
CA ILE A 152 3.63 15.83 6.92
C ILE A 152 4.70 15.06 7.69
N LYS A 153 4.31 14.37 8.75
CA LYS A 153 5.23 13.53 9.52
C LYS A 153 5.88 12.45 8.66
N ALA A 154 5.09 11.72 7.87
CA ALA A 154 5.60 10.70 6.96
C ALA A 154 6.52 11.29 5.88
N CYS A 155 6.20 12.47 5.34
CA CYS A 155 7.02 13.19 4.38
C CYS A 155 8.38 13.56 4.98
N SER A 156 8.39 14.21 6.15
CA SER A 156 9.63 14.61 6.82
C SER A 156 10.48 13.41 7.21
N ASP A 157 9.88 12.40 7.85
CA ASP A 157 10.61 11.19 8.29
C ASP A 157 11.27 10.46 7.11
N THR A 158 10.57 10.36 5.98
CA THR A 158 11.08 9.71 4.76
C THR A 158 12.19 10.52 4.12
N LEU A 159 11.95 11.81 3.84
CA LEU A 159 12.90 12.66 3.12
C LEU A 159 14.15 13.02 3.95
N CYS A 160 14.08 12.92 5.27
CA CYS A 160 15.23 13.01 6.17
C CYS A 160 16.12 11.77 6.18
N ARG A 161 15.63 10.62 5.69
CA ARG A 161 16.38 9.36 5.63
C ARG A 161 16.88 9.05 4.22
N TYR A 162 16.11 9.48 3.23
CA TYR A 162 16.37 9.21 1.82
C TYR A 162 16.41 10.56 1.08
N PRO A 163 17.59 11.05 0.69
CA PRO A 163 17.69 12.30 -0.05
C PRO A 163 16.98 12.13 -1.39
N ALA A 164 16.33 13.20 -1.87
CA ALA A 164 15.77 13.22 -3.21
C ALA A 164 16.93 13.21 -4.22
N VAL A 165 17.34 12.02 -4.64
CA VAL A 165 18.44 11.80 -5.60
C VAL A 165 18.09 12.28 -7.01
N ASP A 166 16.81 12.49 -7.31
CA ASP A 166 16.34 12.85 -8.65
C ASP A 166 16.24 14.36 -8.92
N GLY A 167 16.70 15.23 -8.00
CA GLY A 167 16.77 16.67 -8.27
C GLY A 167 15.43 17.30 -8.71
N LEU A 168 14.30 16.79 -8.20
CA LEU A 168 13.00 17.36 -8.49
C LEU A 168 12.81 18.68 -7.71
N PRO A 169 12.61 19.82 -8.40
CA PRO A 169 12.65 21.17 -7.85
C PRO A 169 11.67 21.41 -6.69
#